data_AF-A0A0G0L8V1-F1
#
_entry.id   AF-A0A0G0L8V1-F1
#
_cell.length_a   1.000
_cell.length_b   1.000
_cell.length_c   1.000
_cell.angle_alpha   90.00
_cell.angle_beta   90.00
_cell.angle_gamma   90.00
#
_symmetry.space_group_name_H-M   'P 1'
#
loop_
_entity.id
_entity.type
_entity.pdbx_description
1 polymer ?
#
loop_
_entity_poly.entity_id
_entity_poly.type
_entity_poly.pdbx_seq_one_letter_code
_entity_poly.pdbx_strand_id
1 'polypeptide(L)'
;MPVTKTAKRALRGSKRKAVNNKLMSARLEIAIRMAKKSKKEKDVVSAISLTDRSAKIHVIHKNKAARIKSALSKLLPKSASKTVTKKTSKKAKVAKSSKK
;
A
#
# COMPACT_ATOMS: atom_id res chain seq x y z
N MET A 1 -6.65 -24.69 -34.57
CA MET A 1 -7.89 -23.96 -34.15
C MET A 1 -7.69 -22.47 -34.37
N PRO A 2 -8.71 -21.73 -34.84
CA PRO A 2 -8.61 -20.29 -35.09
C PRO A 2 -8.51 -19.49 -33.78
N VAL A 3 -7.76 -18.39 -33.79
CA VAL A 3 -7.69 -17.45 -32.66
C VAL A 3 -9.01 -16.70 -32.56
N THR A 4 -9.80 -17.05 -31.54
CA THR A 4 -11.12 -16.46 -31.30
C THR A 4 -11.01 -14.96 -31.00
N LYS A 5 -12.09 -14.22 -31.27
CA LYS A 5 -12.19 -12.78 -30.98
C LYS A 5 -11.95 -12.49 -29.49
N THR A 6 -12.39 -13.39 -28.60
CA THR A 6 -12.19 -13.31 -27.15
C THR A 6 -10.71 -13.44 -26.77
N ALA A 7 -9.99 -14.39 -27.36
CA ALA A 7 -8.54 -14.54 -27.15
C ALA A 7 -7.76 -13.28 -27.57
N LYS A 8 -8.07 -12.69 -28.74
CA LYS A 8 -7.45 -11.44 -29.19
C LYS A 8 -7.74 -10.27 -28.23
N ARG A 9 -8.97 -10.17 -27.69
CA ARG A 9 -9.36 -9.15 -26.71
C ARG A 9 -8.61 -9.32 -25.38
N ALA A 10 -8.52 -10.55 -24.88
CA ALA A 10 -7.79 -10.89 -23.66
C ALA A 10 -6.31 -10.52 -23.78
N LEU A 11 -5.67 -10.82 -24.91
CA LEU A 11 -4.28 -10.45 -25.19
C LEU A 11 -4.06 -8.93 -25.12
N ARG A 12 -4.93 -8.14 -25.75
CA ARG A 12 -4.86 -6.66 -25.69
C ARG A 12 -5.03 -6.12 -24.26
N GLY A 13 -5.90 -6.74 -23.47
CA GLY A 13 -6.09 -6.39 -22.05
C GLY A 13 -4.85 -6.72 -21.22
N SER A 14 -4.29 -7.92 -21.42
CA SER A 14 -3.09 -8.40 -20.72
C SER A 14 -1.89 -7.50 -20.99
N LYS A 15 -1.62 -7.16 -22.27
CA LYS A 15 -0.51 -6.26 -22.65
C LYS A 15 -0.58 -4.91 -21.95
N ARG A 16 -1.76 -4.27 -21.91
CA ARG A 16 -1.95 -2.98 -21.22
C ARG A 16 -1.71 -3.07 -19.72
N LYS A 17 -2.25 -4.11 -19.07
CA LYS A 17 -2.01 -4.36 -17.64
C LYS A 17 -0.54 -4.65 -17.34
N ALA A 18 0.13 -5.40 -18.21
CA ALA A 18 1.54 -5.76 -18.04
C ALA A 18 2.46 -4.53 -18.01
N VAL A 19 2.24 -3.56 -18.90
CA VAL A 19 3.03 -2.30 -18.92
C VAL A 19 2.87 -1.53 -17.60
N ASN A 20 1.63 -1.34 -17.16
CA ASN A 20 1.35 -0.60 -15.91
C ASN A 20 1.90 -1.33 -14.68
N ASN A 21 1.72 -2.66 -14.62
CA ASN A 21 2.23 -3.48 -13.52
C ASN A 21 3.77 -3.47 -13.48
N LYS A 22 4.43 -3.51 -14.65
CA LYS A 22 5.90 -3.41 -14.75
C LYS A 22 6.40 -2.07 -14.23
N LEU A 23 5.75 -0.96 -14.61
CA LEU A 23 6.08 0.37 -14.11
C LEU A 23 5.93 0.47 -12.58
N MET A 24 4.83 -0.05 -12.03
CA MET A 24 4.60 -0.07 -10.58
C MET A 24 5.63 -0.93 -9.84
N SER A 25 5.96 -2.09 -10.40
CA SER A 25 6.95 -3.01 -9.84
C SER A 25 8.34 -2.39 -9.80
N ALA A 26 8.75 -1.73 -10.89
CA ALA A 26 10.04 -1.03 -10.96
C ALA A 26 10.13 0.12 -9.96
N ARG A 27 9.08 0.94 -9.84
CA ARG A 27 9.03 2.03 -8.85
C ARG A 27 9.13 1.51 -7.42
N LEU A 28 8.42 0.42 -7.11
CA LEU A 28 8.48 -0.23 -5.81
C LEU A 28 9.88 -0.77 -5.50
N GLU A 29 10.54 -1.40 -6.47
CA GLU A 29 11.89 -1.92 -6.30
C GLU A 29 12.91 -0.80 -6.04
N ILE A 30 12.85 0.29 -6.80
CA ILE A 30 13.72 1.47 -6.62
C ILE A 30 13.51 2.05 -5.22
N ALA A 31 12.27 2.27 -4.79
CA ALA A 31 11.96 2.81 -3.47
C ALA A 31 12.48 1.91 -2.34
N ILE A 32 12.35 0.59 -2.46
CA ILE A 32 12.88 -0.36 -1.48
C ILE A 32 14.42 -0.30 -1.45
N ARG A 33 15.09 -0.23 -2.61
CA ARG A 33 16.55 -0.11 -2.68
C ARG A 33 17.04 1.19 -2.06
N MET A 34 16.34 2.31 -2.32
CA MET A 34 16.66 3.60 -1.73
C MET A 34 16.50 3.58 -0.21
N ALA A 35 15.36 3.11 0.29
CA ALA A 35 15.09 3.05 1.74
C ALA A 35 16.13 2.18 2.48
N LYS A 36 16.56 1.06 1.88
CA LYS A 36 17.61 0.20 2.46
C LYS A 36 18.99 0.88 2.50
N LYS A 37 19.32 1.70 1.50
CA LYS A 37 20.60 2.40 1.41
C LYS A 37 20.65 3.62 2.33
N SER A 38 19.66 4.51 2.23
CA SER A 38 19.69 5.80 2.91
C SER A 38 19.30 5.71 4.39
N LYS A 39 18.43 4.75 4.74
CA LYS A 39 17.83 4.60 6.09
C LYS A 39 17.17 5.88 6.61
N LYS A 40 16.82 6.81 5.71
CA LYS A 40 16.13 8.06 6.06
C LYS A 40 14.64 7.79 6.25
N GLU A 41 14.05 8.44 7.24
CA GLU A 41 12.61 8.29 7.55
C GLU A 41 11.72 8.62 6.35
N LYS A 42 12.01 9.70 5.62
CA LYS A 42 11.27 10.10 4.41
C LYS A 42 11.25 9.00 3.34
N ASP A 43 12.37 8.32 3.14
CA ASP A 43 12.50 7.25 2.13
C ASP A 43 11.77 5.99 2.57
N VAL A 44 11.80 5.66 3.87
CA VAL A 44 11.06 4.53 4.44
C VAL A 44 9.54 4.76 4.34
N VAL A 45 9.05 5.95 4.69
CA VAL A 45 7.62 6.31 4.61
C VAL A 45 7.13 6.26 3.17
N SER A 46 7.90 6.80 2.22
CA SER A 46 7.53 6.76 0.80
C SER A 46 7.48 5.32 0.25
N ALA A 47 8.44 4.47 0.64
CA ALA A 47 8.46 3.05 0.28
C ALA A 47 7.28 2.27 0.86
N ILE A 48 6.88 2.55 2.11
CA ILE A 48 5.69 1.94 2.74
C ILE A 48 4.42 2.33 1.97
N SER A 49 4.25 3.61 1.64
CA SER A 49 3.10 4.10 0.87
C SER A 49 3.02 3.47 -0.53
N LEU A 50 4.15 3.30 -1.22
CA LEU A 50 4.21 2.60 -2.51
C LEU A 50 3.87 1.11 -2.38
N THR A 51 4.30 0.47 -1.29
CA THR A 51 3.99 -0.93 -1.00
C THR A 51 2.49 -1.14 -0.82
N ASP A 52 1.82 -0.28 -0.06
CA ASP A 52 0.38 -0.36 0.16
C ASP A 52 -0.43 -0.08 -1.12
N ARG A 53 -0.01 0.92 -1.91
CA ARG A 53 -0.62 1.17 -3.23
C ARG A 53 -0.48 -0.03 -4.15
N SER A 54 0.69 -0.67 -4.18
CA SER A 54 0.94 -1.86 -5.01
C SER A 54 0.11 -3.07 -4.58
N ALA A 55 -0.18 -3.20 -3.28
CA ALA A 55 -1.08 -4.23 -2.76
C ALA A 55 -2.54 -3.97 -3.13
N LYS A 56 -2.99 -2.71 -3.07
CA LYS A 56 -4.35 -2.30 -3.45
C LYS A 56 -4.68 -2.61 -4.90
N ILE A 57 -3.73 -2.42 -5.81
CA ILE A 57 -3.89 -2.72 -7.24
C ILE A 57 -3.50 -4.16 -7.61
N HIS A 58 -3.25 -5.02 -6.61
CA HIS A 58 -2.90 -6.43 -6.77
C HIS A 58 -1.63 -6.71 -7.61
N VAL A 59 -0.70 -5.76 -7.68
CA VAL A 59 0.64 -6.00 -8.25
C VAL A 59 1.47 -6.90 -7.32
N ILE A 60 1.25 -6.78 -6.01
CA ILE A 60 1.82 -7.69 -5.00
C ILE A 60 0.72 -8.24 -4.09
N HIS A 61 0.91 -9.47 -3.61
CA HIS A 61 -0.01 -10.06 -2.63
C HIS A 61 0.09 -9.35 -1.26
N LYS A 62 -1.02 -9.32 -0.51
CA LYS A 62 -1.10 -8.71 0.83
C LYS A 62 -0.03 -9.22 1.80
N ASN A 63 0.29 -10.53 1.75
CA ASN A 63 1.33 -11.12 2.61
C ASN A 63 2.72 -10.63 2.20
N LYS A 64 2.99 -10.45 0.90
CA LYS A 64 4.25 -9.89 0.42
C LYS A 64 4.39 -8.43 0.87
N ALA A 65 3.32 -7.65 0.77
CA ALA A 65 3.28 -6.28 1.27
C ALA A 65 3.54 -6.21 2.79
N ALA A 66 2.91 -7.08 3.58
CA ALA A 66 3.12 -7.16 5.02
C ALA A 66 4.60 -7.49 5.38
N ARG A 67 5.22 -8.44 4.68
CA ARG A 67 6.64 -8.75 4.85
C ARG A 67 7.54 -7.56 4.52
N ILE A 68 7.27 -6.86 3.43
CA ILE A 68 8.04 -5.67 3.03
C ILE A 68 7.91 -4.57 4.09
N LYS A 69 6.70 -4.29 4.58
CA LYS A 69 6.47 -3.30 5.64
C LYS A 69 7.22 -3.67 6.92
N SER A 70 7.16 -4.93 7.35
CA SER A 70 7.91 -5.42 8.52
C SER A 70 9.42 -5.28 8.35
N ALA A 71 9.94 -5.55 7.16
CA ALA A 71 11.37 -5.37 6.88
C ALA A 71 11.77 -3.88 6.92
N LEU A 72 10.96 -2.99 6.34
CA LEU A 72 11.24 -1.55 6.32
C LEU A 72 11.12 -0.90 7.70
N SER A 73 10.16 -1.31 8.53
CA SER A 73 9.98 -0.77 9.88
C SER A 73 11.16 -1.08 10.81
N LYS A 74 11.89 -2.17 10.55
CA LYS A 74 13.08 -2.56 11.32
C LYS A 74 14.33 -1.73 10.97
N LEU A 75 14.30 -0.95 9.89
CA LEU A 75 15.43 -0.12 9.49
C LEU A 75 15.55 1.16 10.31
N LEU A 76 14.45 1.63 10.89
CA LEU A 76 14.44 2.80 11.76
C LEU A 76 14.73 2.35 13.20
N PRO A 77 15.50 3.15 13.96
CA PRO A 77 15.72 2.89 15.37
C PRO A 77 14.36 2.85 16.09
N LYS A 78 14.21 1.91 17.02
CA LYS A 78 12.99 1.74 17.79
C LYS A 78 12.79 2.97 18.67
N SER A 79 12.03 3.96 18.19
CA SER A 79 11.55 5.00 19.08
C SER A 79 10.64 4.34 20.10
N ALA A 80 10.97 4.48 21.38
CA ALA A 80 10.16 3.97 22.48
C ALA A 80 8.73 4.47 22.28
N SER A 81 7.78 3.55 22.09
CA SER A 81 6.40 3.90 21.82
C SER A 81 5.85 4.65 23.03
N LYS A 82 5.48 5.92 22.85
CA LYS A 82 4.42 6.51 23.68
C LYS A 82 3.17 5.67 23.40
N THR A 83 2.82 4.80 24.33
CA THR A 83 1.58 4.03 24.32
C THR A 83 0.41 4.97 24.12
N VAL A 84 -0.21 4.94 22.94
CA VAL A 84 -1.47 5.64 22.69
C VAL A 84 -2.55 4.87 23.45
N THR A 85 -2.79 5.29 24.69
CA THR A 85 -3.96 4.89 25.45
C THR A 85 -5.20 5.28 24.65
N LYS A 86 -6.01 4.28 24.28
CA LYS A 86 -7.34 4.47 23.70
C LYS A 86 -8.19 5.27 24.70
N LYS A 87 -8.27 6.59 24.55
CA LYS A 87 -9.36 7.36 25.15
C LYS A 87 -10.62 7.04 24.37
N THR A 88 -11.43 6.13 24.92
CA THR A 88 -12.82 5.94 24.50
C THR A 88 -13.59 7.24 24.71
N SER A 89 -13.93 7.94 23.64
CA SER A 89 -14.86 9.07 23.69
C SER A 89 -16.29 8.56 23.85
N LYS A 90 -16.72 8.34 25.09
CA LYS A 90 -18.15 8.44 25.45
C LYS A 90 -18.52 9.93 25.43
N LYS A 91 -19.49 10.33 24.59
CA LYS A 91 -20.39 11.51 24.70
C LYS A 91 -21.02 11.73 23.32
N ALA A 92 -22.30 12.01 23.14
CA ALA A 92 -23.48 11.99 23.98
C ALA A 92 -24.67 12.03 22.99
N LYS A 93 -25.78 11.37 23.32
CA LYS A 93 -27.04 11.49 22.58
C LYS A 93 -27.47 12.97 22.60
N VAL A 94 -27.47 13.66 21.46
CA VAL A 94 -28.18 14.94 21.35
C VAL A 94 -29.65 14.59 21.14
N ALA A 95 -30.43 14.89 22.17
CA ALA A 95 -31.87 14.74 22.19
C ALA A 95 -32.52 15.67 21.16
N LYS A 96 -33.53 15.14 20.48
CA LYS A 96 -34.58 15.94 19.83
C LYS A 96 -35.11 16.97 20.84
N SER A 97 -35.11 18.24 20.49
CA SER A 97 -36.07 19.19 21.04
C SER A 97 -36.79 19.90 19.90
N SER A 98 -38.06 19.53 19.79
CA SER A 98 -39.13 20.17 19.04
C SER A 98 -39.63 21.44 19.74
N LYS A 99 -40.27 22.32 18.96
CA LYS A 99 -41.14 23.48 19.35
C LYS A 99 -40.37 24.75 19.77
N LYS A 100 -40.49 25.82 18.99
CA LYS A 100 -41.67 26.69 18.92
C LYS A 100 -41.68 27.41 17.58
#